data_AF-A0A3C1P6R1-F1
#
_entry.id   AF-A0A3C1P6R1-F1
#
_cell.length_a   1.000
_cell.length_b   1.000
_cell.length_c   1.000
_cell.angle_alpha   90.00
_cell.angle_beta   90.00
_cell.angle_gamma   90.00
#
_symmetry.space_group_name_H-M   'P 1'
#
loop_
_entity.id
_entity.type
_entity.pdbx_description
1 polymer ?
#
loop_
_entity_poly.entity_id
_entity_poly.type
_entity_poly.pdbx_seq_one_letter_code
_entity_poly.pdbx_strand_id
1 'polypeptide(L)'
;SALAETAGLVADCVAEGRQTLAFVRSRRGAEATAGLAREALTDVDDALAGSIAAYRGGYLPEERRVLEQQLRDGTIRAMAT
;
A
#
# COMPACT_ATOMS: atom_id res chain seq x y z
N SER A 1 14.24 -2.07 -9.80
CA SER A 1 13.23 -2.70 -10.69
C SER A 1 11.97 -1.83 -10.70
N ALA A 2 11.07 -1.98 -11.67
CA ALA A 2 9.85 -1.16 -11.72
C ALA A 2 8.97 -1.27 -10.45
N LEU A 3 8.93 -2.45 -9.82
CA LEU A 3 8.20 -2.64 -8.56
C LEU A 3 8.84 -1.87 -7.40
N ALA A 4 10.17 -1.88 -7.31
CA ALA A 4 10.90 -1.13 -6.28
C ALA A 4 10.81 0.39 -6.48
N GLU A 5 10.86 0.86 -7.73
CA GLU A 5 10.67 2.28 -8.04
C GLU A 5 9.25 2.75 -7.71
N THR A 6 8.24 1.94 -8.05
CA THR A 6 6.85 2.22 -7.66
C THR A 6 6.69 2.23 -6.15
N ALA A 7 7.32 1.29 -5.43
CA ALA A 7 7.28 1.24 -3.97
C ALA A 7 7.91 2.48 -3.32
N GLY A 8 9.02 2.97 -3.87
CA GLY A 8 9.64 4.23 -3.44
C GLY A 8 8.69 5.41 -3.60
N LEU A 9 8.08 5.58 -4.79
CA LEU A 9 7.10 6.65 -5.02
C LEU A 9 5.89 6.56 -4.08
N VAL A 10 5.42 5.35 -3.76
CA VAL A 10 4.34 5.14 -2.79
C VAL A 10 4.78 5.57 -1.39
N ALA A 11 5.97 5.16 -0.95
CA ALA A 11 6.51 5.53 0.35
C ALA A 11 6.67 7.05 0.48
N ASP A 12 7.25 7.72 -0.52
CA ASP A 12 7.42 9.17 -0.54
C ASP A 12 6.07 9.89 -0.44
N CYS A 13 5.07 9.46 -1.21
CA CYS A 13 3.73 10.05 -1.14
C CYS A 13 3.10 9.91 0.25
N VAL A 14 3.23 8.73 0.88
CA VAL A 14 2.68 8.49 2.22
C VAL A 14 3.41 9.34 3.27
N ALA A 15 4.73 9.45 3.18
CA ALA A 15 5.54 10.31 4.05
C ALA A 15 5.16 11.79 3.92
N GLU A 16 4.77 12.24 2.72
CA GLU A 16 4.20 13.58 2.49
C GLU A 16 2.73 13.73 2.93
N GLY A 17 2.13 12.70 3.53
CA GLY A 17 0.74 12.71 3.98
C GLY A 17 -0.28 12.57 2.85
N ARG A 18 0.15 12.18 1.63
CA ARG A 18 -0.74 11.97 0.48
C ARG A 18 -1.34 10.58 0.48
N GLN A 19 -2.60 10.49 0.08
CA GLN A 19 -3.27 9.21 -0.11
C GLN A 19 -3.01 8.68 -1.51
N THR A 20 -2.55 7.43 -1.62
CA THR A 20 -1.99 6.90 -2.88
C THR A 20 -2.57 5.54 -3.28
N LEU A 21 -2.89 5.38 -4.55
CA LEU A 21 -3.21 4.09 -5.16
C LEU A 21 -2.18 3.75 -6.24
N ALA A 22 -1.58 2.57 -6.15
CA ALA A 22 -0.62 2.07 -7.11
C ALA A 22 -1.19 0.87 -7.87
N PHE A 23 -1.32 0.98 -9.19
CA PHE A 23 -1.79 -0.11 -10.05
C PHE A 23 -0.60 -0.86 -10.64
N VAL A 24 -0.56 -2.18 -10.44
CA VAL A 24 0.53 -3.04 -10.92
C VAL A 24 -0.02 -4.24 -11.70
N ARG A 25 0.84 -4.82 -12.55
CA ARG A 25 0.40 -5.81 -13.55
C ARG A 25 0.03 -7.19 -12.99
N SER A 26 0.28 -7.46 -11.70
CA SER A 26 0.04 -8.79 -11.13
C SER A 26 -0.20 -8.74 -9.63
N ARG A 27 -0.92 -9.76 -9.12
CA ARG A 27 -1.16 -9.96 -7.68
C ARG A 27 0.13 -10.01 -6.87
N ARG A 28 1.13 -10.76 -7.35
CA ARG A 28 2.45 -10.82 -6.71
C ARG A 28 3.17 -9.46 -6.74
N GLY A 29 2.98 -8.70 -7.81
CA GLY A 29 3.47 -7.33 -7.90
C GLY A 29 2.85 -6.44 -6.83
N ALA A 30 1.54 -6.55 -6.58
CA ALA A 30 0.85 -5.74 -5.58
C ALA A 30 1.36 -6.04 -4.16
N GLU A 31 1.51 -7.32 -3.83
CA GLU A 31 2.09 -7.75 -2.56
C GLU A 31 3.56 -7.28 -2.40
N ALA A 32 4.37 -7.42 -3.46
CA ALA A 32 5.77 -6.98 -3.44
C ALA A 32 5.90 -5.47 -3.31
N THR A 33 5.13 -4.69 -4.07
CA THR A 33 5.15 -3.22 -4.01
C THR A 33 4.71 -2.72 -2.64
N ALA A 34 3.63 -3.28 -2.07
CA ALA A 34 3.20 -2.93 -0.71
C ALA A 34 4.26 -3.32 0.34
N GLY A 35 4.85 -4.51 0.23
CA GLY A 35 5.92 -4.97 1.13
C GLY A 35 7.14 -4.05 1.11
N LEU A 36 7.67 -3.76 -0.07
CA LEU A 36 8.81 -2.87 -0.25
C LEU A 36 8.53 -1.44 0.23
N ALA A 37 7.32 -0.92 0.01
CA ALA A 37 6.94 0.41 0.49
C ALA A 37 6.84 0.46 2.02
N ARG A 38 6.37 -0.62 2.66
CA ARG A 38 6.38 -0.75 4.13
C ARG A 38 7.81 -0.78 4.67
N GLU A 39 8.67 -1.61 4.09
CA GLU A 39 10.09 -1.69 4.47
C GLU A 39 10.76 -0.32 4.38
N ALA A 40 10.49 0.45 3.33
CA ALA A 40 11.03 1.80 3.16
C ALA A 40 10.54 2.81 4.23
N LEU A 41 9.33 2.60 4.79
CA LEU A 41 8.77 3.49 5.82
C LEU A 41 9.06 3.02 7.25
N THR A 42 9.42 1.76 7.48
CA THR A 42 9.78 1.26 8.83
C THR A 42 10.92 2.06 9.45
N ASP A 43 11.92 2.45 8.65
CA ASP A 43 13.03 3.29 9.13
C ASP A 43 12.65 4.77 9.35
N VAL A 44 11.47 5.18 8.89
CA VAL A 44 10.96 6.56 8.97
C VAL A 44 9.95 6.70 10.10
N ASP A 45 8.88 5.89 10.06
CA ASP A 45 7.81 5.80 11.06
C ASP A 45 7.02 4.49 10.87
N ASP A 46 7.07 3.61 11.87
CA ASP A 46 6.33 2.34 11.89
C ASP A 46 4.82 2.52 11.71
N ALA A 47 4.25 3.62 12.19
CA ALA A 47 2.82 3.90 12.00
C ALA A 47 2.49 4.16 10.53
N LEU A 48 3.38 4.83 9.79
CA LEU A 48 3.21 5.04 8.35
C LEU A 48 3.35 3.73 7.59
N ALA A 49 4.30 2.86 7.96
CA ALA A 49 4.42 1.53 7.39
C ALA A 49 3.12 0.70 7.60
N GLY A 50 2.53 0.77 8.80
CA GLY A 50 1.25 0.13 9.10
C GLY A 50 0.06 0.61 8.25
N SER A 51 0.17 1.78 7.62
CA SER A 51 -0.89 2.40 6.81
C SER A 51 -0.87 2.01 5.32
N ILE A 52 0.05 1.14 4.89
CA ILE A 52 0.12 0.64 3.51
C ILE A 52 -0.51 -0.76 3.44
N ALA A 53 -1.30 -1.03 2.39
CA ALA A 53 -1.88 -2.35 2.13
C ALA A 53 -1.71 -2.84 0.68
N ALA A 54 -1.86 -4.14 0.48
CA ALA A 54 -2.07 -4.72 -0.85
C ALA A 54 -3.55 -5.11 -0.99
N TYR A 55 -4.16 -4.79 -2.12
CA TYR A 55 -5.49 -5.22 -2.51
C TYR A 55 -5.36 -6.33 -3.55
N ARG A 56 -5.94 -7.49 -3.25
CA ARG A 56 -5.89 -8.65 -4.16
C ARG A 56 -7.27 -9.24 -4.36
N GLY A 57 -7.54 -9.68 -5.59
CA GLY A 57 -8.82 -10.31 -5.93
C GLY A 57 -9.09 -11.66 -5.25
N GLY A 58 -8.10 -12.24 -4.58
CA GLY A 58 -8.25 -13.48 -3.81
C GLY A 58 -8.78 -13.30 -2.38
N TYR A 59 -8.97 -12.05 -1.93
CA TYR A 59 -9.63 -11.77 -0.66
C TYR A 59 -11.13 -12.05 -0.72
N LEU A 60 -11.68 -12.47 0.42
CA LEU A 60 -13.12 -12.58 0.62
C LEU A 60 -13.78 -11.19 0.50
N PRO A 61 -15.07 -11.11 0.11
CA PRO A 61 -15.77 -9.85 -0.01
C PRO A 61 -15.70 -8.96 1.24
N GLU A 62 -15.77 -9.54 2.43
CA GLU A 62 -15.67 -8.86 3.72
C GLU A 62 -14.27 -8.30 3.96
N GLU A 63 -13.20 -9.03 3.64
CA GLU A 63 -11.82 -8.56 3.76
C GLU A 63 -11.58 -7.34 2.86
N ARG A 64 -12.11 -7.36 1.63
CA ARG A 64 -12.03 -6.22 0.71
C ARG A 64 -12.80 -5.01 1.24
N ARG A 65 -13.99 -5.21 1.79
CA ARG A 65 -14.80 -4.12 2.38
C ARG A 65 -14.10 -3.45 3.55
N VAL A 66 -13.43 -4.23 4.40
CA VAL A 66 -12.62 -3.70 5.52
C VAL A 66 -11.49 -2.81 4.98
N LEU A 67 -10.72 -3.29 3.99
CA LEU A 67 -9.64 -2.50 3.38
C LEU A 67 -10.17 -1.23 2.70
N GLU A 68 -11.28 -1.33 1.97
CA GLU A 68 -11.90 -0.17 1.31
C GLU A 68 -12.46 0.85 2.31
N GLN A 69 -12.96 0.38 3.46
CA GLN A 69 -13.40 1.27 4.54
C GLN A 69 -12.21 1.97 5.20
N GLN A 70 -11.15 1.23 5.52
CA GLN A 70 -9.90 1.78 6.06
C GLN A 70 -9.24 2.77 5.09
N LEU A 71 -9.36 2.55 3.79
CA LEU A 71 -8.92 3.53 2.80
C LEU A 71 -9.80 4.79 2.82
N ARG A 72 -11.13 4.64 2.94
CA ARG A 72 -12.07 5.77 2.99
C ARG A 72 -11.91 6.62 4.25
N ASP A 73 -11.69 6.01 5.41
CA ASP A 73 -11.51 6.70 6.68
C ASP A 73 -10.08 7.19 6.93
N GLY A 74 -9.12 6.77 6.08
CA GLY A 74 -7.73 7.21 6.13
C GLY A 74 -6.83 6.39 7.04
N THR A 75 -7.34 5.32 7.67
CA THR A 75 -6.51 4.33 8.40
C THR A 75 -5.47 3.71 7.48
N ILE A 76 -5.85 3.40 6.24
CA ILE A 76 -4.93 3.07 5.16
C ILE A 76 -4.66 4.33 4.34
N ARG A 77 -3.39 4.71 4.21
CA ARG A 77 -2.93 5.85 3.40
C ARG A 77 -2.51 5.44 2.01
N ALA A 78 -2.10 4.19 1.79
CA ALA A 78 -1.81 3.70 0.45
C ALA A 78 -2.17 2.24 0.19
N MET A 79 -2.49 1.95 -1.08
CA MET A 79 -2.85 0.60 -1.50
C MET A 79 -2.27 0.25 -2.87
N ALA A 80 -1.63 -0.91 -2.97
CA ALA A 80 -1.18 -1.49 -4.24
C ALA A 80 -2.20 -2.52 -4.74
N THR A 81 -2.62 -2.46 -6.02
CA THR A 81 -3.67 -3.31 -6.59
C THR A 81 -3.34 -3.85 -7.99
#